data_AF-A0A3C0AG02-F1
#
_entry.id   AF-A0A3C0AG02-F1
#
_cell.length_a   1.000
_cell.length_b   1.000
_cell.length_c   1.000
_cell.angle_alpha   90.00
_cell.angle_beta   90.00
_cell.angle_gamma   90.00
#
_symmetry.space_group_name_H-M   'P 1'
#
loop_
_entity.id
_entity.type
_entity.pdbx_description
1 polymer ?
#
loop_
_entity_poly.entity_id
_entity_poly.type
_entity_poly.pdbx_seq_one_letter_code
_entity_poly.pdbx_strand_id
1 'polypeptide(L)'
;MDRQVLFAINGELVFQPLLFSENSEPRKEIRIPLQFGARGGSFNLTGLKLYRDIYYTRGKGLHGIDEPYQLDENSYFMLGDNSPVSLDSRSWAEGKVDQKYLLGKPFLVHLPSRQGEVKIGDHIGHIRIPDFTRIRYIH
;
A
#
# COMPACT_ATOMS: atom_id res chain seq x y z
N MET A 1 -10.91 -6.58 -8.01
CA MET A 1 -10.94 -8.04 -7.82
C MET A 1 -11.40 -8.67 -9.12
N ASP A 2 -10.75 -9.75 -9.56
CA ASP A 2 -11.16 -10.50 -10.74
C ASP A 2 -12.57 -11.08 -10.54
N ARG A 3 -13.49 -10.72 -11.43
CA ARG A 3 -14.91 -11.06 -11.37
C ARG A 3 -15.20 -12.39 -12.07
N GLN A 4 -14.32 -13.37 -11.92
CA GLN A 4 -14.39 -14.61 -12.66
C GLN A 4 -14.11 -15.81 -11.77
N VAL A 5 -14.77 -16.93 -12.06
CA VAL A 5 -14.43 -18.24 -11.53
C VAL A 5 -13.92 -19.10 -12.67
N LEU A 6 -12.71 -19.63 -12.45
CA LEU A 6 -12.02 -20.54 -13.34
C LEU A 6 -11.96 -21.90 -12.66
N PHE A 7 -12.20 -22.96 -13.40
CA PHE A 7 -11.94 -24.33 -12.95
C PHE A 7 -11.11 -25.05 -13.99
N ALA A 8 -9.96 -25.54 -13.55
CA ALA A 8 -9.03 -26.24 -14.41
C ALA A 8 -8.62 -27.56 -13.76
N ILE A 9 -8.40 -28.58 -14.60
CA ILE A 9 -7.79 -29.85 -14.21
C ILE A 9 -6.49 -29.96 -15.01
N ASN A 10 -5.36 -30.19 -14.33
CA ASN A 10 -4.03 -30.27 -14.95
C ASN A 10 -3.65 -29.04 -15.80
N GLY A 11 -4.16 -27.85 -15.45
CA GLY A 11 -3.90 -26.61 -16.18
C GLY A 11 -4.83 -26.35 -17.37
N GLU A 12 -5.74 -27.27 -17.70
CA GLU A 12 -6.72 -27.11 -18.77
C GLU A 12 -8.10 -26.74 -18.19
N LEU A 13 -8.75 -25.73 -18.75
CA LEU A 13 -10.07 -25.28 -18.31
C LEU A 13 -11.12 -26.35 -18.63
N VAL A 14 -11.89 -26.75 -17.61
CA VAL A 14 -12.95 -27.77 -17.76
C VAL A 14 -14.23 -27.15 -18.31
N PHE A 15 -14.41 -25.84 -18.12
CA PHE A 15 -15.54 -25.08 -18.65
C PHE A 15 -15.16 -23.61 -18.90
N GLN A 16 -15.99 -22.89 -19.65
CA GLN A 16 -15.79 -21.47 -19.93
C GLN A 16 -15.88 -20.63 -18.65
N PRO A 17 -14.96 -19.67 -18.41
CA PRO A 17 -14.95 -18.87 -17.19
C PRO A 17 -16.32 -18.30 -16.82
N LEU A 18 -16.75 -18.50 -15.58
CA LEU A 18 -18.00 -17.92 -15.08
C LEU A 18 -17.74 -16.47 -14.71
N LEU A 19 -18.32 -15.54 -15.46
CA LEU A 19 -18.19 -14.11 -15.23
C LEU A 19 -19.30 -13.60 -14.32
N PHE A 20 -18.96 -12.79 -13.32
CA PHE A 20 -19.93 -12.13 -12.45
C PHE A 20 -20.20 -10.70 -12.94
N SER A 21 -21.48 -10.39 -13.14
CA SER A 21 -21.97 -9.06 -13.54
C SER A 21 -21.53 -7.97 -12.56
N GLU A 22 -21.28 -6.78 -13.09
CA GLU A 22 -21.12 -5.56 -12.28
C GLU A 22 -22.28 -5.39 -11.29
N ASN A 23 -21.92 -5.18 -10.03
CA ASN A 23 -22.87 -4.94 -8.97
C ASN A 23 -22.42 -3.63 -8.32
N SER A 24 -23.29 -2.62 -8.39
CA SER A 24 -23.04 -1.27 -7.86
C SER A 24 -23.21 -1.20 -6.35
N GLU A 25 -23.81 -2.23 -5.75
CA GLU A 25 -24.01 -2.30 -4.31
C GLU A 25 -22.69 -2.44 -3.54
N PRO A 26 -22.52 -1.71 -2.42
CA PRO A 26 -21.37 -1.86 -1.55
C PRO A 26 -21.21 -3.31 -1.10
N ARG A 27 -20.04 -3.89 -1.35
CA ARG A 27 -19.78 -5.28 -0.98
C ARG A 27 -19.68 -5.39 0.54
N LYS A 28 -20.48 -6.27 1.14
CA LYS A 28 -20.33 -6.61 2.57
C LYS A 28 -18.91 -7.11 2.85
N GLU A 29 -18.39 -6.71 4.00
CA GLU A 29 -17.07 -7.13 4.49
C GLU A 29 -16.94 -8.66 4.44
N ILE A 30 -15.90 -9.16 3.77
CA ILE A 30 -15.63 -10.59 3.67
C ILE A 30 -14.93 -11.05 4.95
N ARG A 31 -15.71 -11.55 5.91
CA ARG A 31 -15.19 -12.08 7.17
C ARG A 31 -14.64 -13.50 7.06
N ILE A 32 -15.11 -14.24 6.05
CA ILE A 32 -14.71 -15.63 5.80
C ILE A 32 -14.33 -15.72 4.31
N PRO A 33 -13.04 -15.58 3.96
CA PRO A 33 -12.60 -15.45 2.57
C PRO A 33 -12.64 -16.78 1.80
N LEU A 34 -12.76 -17.91 2.49
CA LEU A 34 -12.75 -19.24 1.89
C LEU A 34 -13.52 -20.23 2.77
N GLN A 35 -14.37 -21.05 2.15
CA GLN A 35 -15.04 -22.18 2.77
C GLN A 35 -15.00 -23.38 1.84
N PHE A 36 -15.01 -24.57 2.43
CA PHE A 36 -15.09 -25.84 1.71
C PHE A 36 -16.32 -26.60 2.18
N GLY A 37 -17.01 -27.24 1.23
CA GLY A 37 -18.10 -28.16 1.50
C GLY A 37 -17.90 -29.44 0.72
N ALA A 38 -18.28 -30.58 1.31
CA ALA A 38 -18.25 -31.88 0.67
C ALA A 38 -19.54 -32.63 0.99
N ARG A 39 -20.02 -33.43 0.04
CA ARG A 39 -21.18 -34.31 0.24
C ARG A 39 -20.91 -35.66 -0.42
N GLY A 40 -21.05 -36.74 0.33
CA GLY A 40 -21.02 -38.11 -0.21
C GLY A 40 -19.64 -38.67 -0.56
N GLY A 41 -18.62 -38.48 0.30
CA GLY A 41 -17.31 -39.09 0.10
C GLY A 41 -16.23 -38.56 1.04
N SER A 42 -15.02 -39.10 0.91
CA SER A 42 -13.82 -38.62 1.59
C SER A 42 -12.94 -37.85 0.61
N PHE A 43 -12.54 -36.64 1.00
CA PHE A 43 -11.72 -35.76 0.18
C PHE A 43 -10.44 -35.40 0.93
N ASN A 44 -9.32 -35.33 0.20
CA ASN A 44 -8.06 -34.83 0.72
C ASN A 44 -7.64 -33.59 -0.09
N LEU A 45 -7.52 -32.45 0.58
CA LEU A 45 -7.09 -31.20 -0.01
C LEU A 45 -5.63 -30.93 0.39
N THR A 46 -4.76 -30.80 -0.60
CA THR A 46 -3.34 -30.51 -0.39
C THR A 46 -2.89 -29.33 -1.25
N GLY A 47 -1.85 -28.60 -0.82
CA GLY A 47 -1.25 -27.53 -1.61
C GLY A 47 -2.10 -26.26 -1.79
N LEU A 48 -3.08 -26.00 -0.90
CA LEU A 48 -3.94 -24.82 -0.96
C LEU A 48 -3.13 -23.51 -0.93
N LYS A 49 -3.37 -22.63 -1.90
CA LYS A 49 -2.84 -21.26 -1.93
C LYS A 49 -3.99 -20.26 -2.11
N LEU A 50 -4.04 -19.26 -1.24
CA LEU A 50 -4.98 -18.15 -1.34
C LEU A 50 -4.21 -16.87 -1.66
N TYR A 51 -4.39 -16.35 -2.88
CA TYR A 51 -3.87 -15.06 -3.28
C TYR A 51 -4.95 -14.00 -3.01
N ARG A 52 -4.65 -13.02 -2.17
CA ARG A 52 -5.56 -11.92 -1.86
C ARG A 52 -4.82 -10.60 -1.79
N ASP A 53 -5.50 -9.55 -2.19
CA ASP A 53 -5.09 -8.20 -1.87
C ASP A 53 -5.36 -7.97 -0.37
N ILE A 54 -4.34 -7.52 0.35
CA ILE A 54 -4.45 -7.11 1.75
C ILE A 54 -4.34 -5.59 1.76
N TYR A 55 -5.42 -4.92 2.12
CA TYR A 55 -5.43 -3.47 2.33
C TYR A 55 -4.97 -3.19 3.76
N TYR A 56 -3.75 -2.67 3.92
CA TYR A 56 -3.14 -2.39 5.22
C TYR A 56 -3.56 -1.05 5.85
N THR A 57 -4.72 -0.52 5.49
CA THR A 57 -5.22 0.70 6.12
C THR A 57 -5.50 0.42 7.59
N ARG A 58 -4.97 1.25 8.50
CA ARG A 58 -5.27 1.16 9.93
C ARG A 58 -6.78 1.14 10.16
N GLY A 59 -7.24 0.35 11.13
CA GLY A 59 -8.61 0.45 11.61
C GLY A 59 -8.88 1.84 12.19
N LYS A 60 -9.98 2.47 11.74
CA LYS A 60 -10.42 3.84 12.06
C LYS A 60 -9.63 4.99 11.40
N GLY A 61 -9.18 4.83 10.16
CA GLY A 61 -8.89 6.04 9.37
C GLY A 61 -10.16 6.90 9.27
N LEU A 62 -10.01 8.21 9.39
CA LEU A 62 -11.11 9.19 9.39
C LEU A 62 -11.58 9.51 7.98
N HIS A 63 -10.67 9.46 7.01
CA HIS A 63 -10.86 10.03 5.68
C HIS A 63 -10.41 9.08 4.58
N GLY A 64 -11.20 8.96 3.51
CA GLY A 64 -10.79 8.23 2.30
C GLY A 64 -10.61 6.71 2.50
N ILE A 65 -11.29 6.12 3.50
CA ILE A 65 -11.25 4.68 3.79
C ILE A 65 -12.52 4.01 3.28
N ASP A 66 -13.64 4.28 3.94
CA ASP A 66 -14.93 3.68 3.61
C ASP A 66 -15.68 4.50 2.55
N GLU A 67 -15.45 5.82 2.55
CA GLU A 67 -16.07 6.78 1.65
C GLU A 67 -15.01 7.68 0.99
N PRO A 68 -15.25 8.14 -0.25
CA PRO A 68 -14.37 9.10 -0.91
C PRO A 68 -14.22 10.40 -0.10
N TYR A 69 -12.99 10.91 0.00
CA TYR A 69 -12.72 12.22 0.58
C TYR A 69 -12.64 13.27 -0.53
N GLN A 70 -13.51 14.28 -0.47
CA GLN A 70 -13.56 15.35 -1.48
C GLN A 70 -12.53 16.44 -1.18
N LEU A 71 -11.71 16.77 -2.19
CA LEU A 71 -10.72 17.83 -2.12
C LEU A 71 -11.22 19.09 -2.83
N ASP A 72 -10.82 20.25 -2.32
CA ASP A 72 -10.86 21.49 -3.10
C ASP A 72 -9.67 21.59 -4.08
N GLU A 73 -9.75 22.53 -5.02
CA GLU A 73 -8.79 22.68 -6.12
C GLU A 73 -7.33 22.90 -5.67
N ASN A 74 -7.12 23.44 -4.46
CA ASN A 74 -5.80 23.85 -3.96
C ASN A 74 -5.34 22.99 -2.79
N SER A 75 -5.88 21.78 -2.66
CA SER A 75 -5.56 20.84 -1.58
C SER A 75 -5.14 19.48 -2.10
N TYR A 76 -4.32 18.80 -1.30
CA TYR A 76 -3.78 17.50 -1.62
C TYR A 76 -4.09 16.51 -0.50
N PHE A 77 -4.43 15.28 -0.89
CA PHE A 77 -4.55 14.14 0.02
C PHE A 77 -3.24 13.36 0.03
N MET A 78 -2.51 13.40 1.16
CA MET A 78 -1.18 12.82 1.29
C MET A 78 -1.24 11.38 1.79
N LEU A 79 -0.49 10.48 1.15
CA LEU A 79 -0.38 9.08 1.54
C LEU A 79 1.08 8.69 1.72
N GLY A 80 1.38 8.00 2.81
CA GLY A 80 2.69 7.38 3.01
C GLY A 80 2.74 5.98 2.45
N ASP A 81 3.87 5.63 1.82
CA ASP A 81 4.12 4.30 1.24
C ASP A 81 4.01 3.18 2.29
N ASN A 82 4.49 3.45 3.52
CA ASN A 82 4.34 2.52 4.64
C ASN A 82 2.97 2.69 5.31
N SER A 83 1.93 2.39 4.54
CA SER A 83 0.52 2.58 4.91
C SER A 83 0.10 2.09 6.30
N PRO A 84 0.53 0.91 6.81
CA PRO A 84 0.11 0.44 8.14
C PRO A 84 0.56 1.33 9.30
N VAL A 85 1.63 2.11 9.14
CA VAL A 85 2.20 2.95 10.22
C VAL A 85 2.28 4.44 9.86
N SER A 86 1.91 4.80 8.65
CA SER A 86 1.86 6.20 8.20
C SER A 86 0.80 6.98 9.00
N LEU A 87 1.20 8.16 9.50
CA LEU A 87 0.27 9.17 10.01
C LEU A 87 0.10 10.22 8.92
N ASP A 88 -0.87 9.99 8.04
CA ASP A 88 -1.11 10.80 6.85
C ASP A 88 -2.56 11.31 6.76
N SER A 89 -2.98 11.80 5.59
CA SER A 89 -4.33 12.37 5.37
C SER A 89 -5.47 11.45 5.80
N ARG A 90 -5.27 10.13 5.82
CA ARG A 90 -6.29 9.20 6.34
C ARG A 90 -6.56 9.38 7.84
N SER A 91 -5.61 9.93 8.58
CA SER A 91 -5.63 10.00 10.06
C SER A 91 -5.65 11.43 10.62
N TRP A 92 -5.19 12.42 9.86
CA TRP A 92 -5.20 13.82 10.30
C TRP A 92 -6.62 14.38 10.40
N ALA A 93 -6.85 15.32 11.32
CA ALA A 93 -8.18 15.90 11.55
C ALA A 93 -8.79 16.51 10.27
N GLU A 94 -8.02 17.34 9.57
CA GLU A 94 -8.47 17.98 8.33
C GLU A 94 -8.35 17.09 7.09
N GLY A 95 -7.60 15.98 7.14
CA GLY A 95 -7.45 15.05 6.02
C GLY A 95 -6.77 15.58 4.76
N LYS A 96 -6.35 16.85 4.71
CA LYS A 96 -5.77 17.47 3.51
C LYS A 96 -4.65 18.45 3.85
N VAL A 97 -3.87 18.81 2.82
CA VAL A 97 -2.79 19.79 2.90
C VAL A 97 -2.99 20.83 1.80
N ASP A 98 -3.14 22.11 2.20
CA ASP A 98 -3.20 23.22 1.25
C ASP A 98 -1.89 23.35 0.44
N GLN A 99 -2.00 23.72 -0.84
CA GLN A 99 -0.86 23.92 -1.74
C GLN A 99 0.22 24.85 -1.18
N LYS A 100 -0.19 25.89 -0.43
CA LYS A 100 0.74 26.86 0.18
C LYS A 100 1.72 26.24 1.17
N TYR A 101 1.47 25.04 1.68
CA TYR A 101 2.36 24.31 2.58
C TYR A 101 3.34 23.38 1.83
N LEU A 102 3.24 23.24 0.51
CA LEU A 102 4.16 22.42 -0.27
C LEU A 102 5.47 23.16 -0.51
N LEU A 103 6.57 22.56 -0.06
CA LEU A 103 7.92 23.11 -0.25
C LEU A 103 8.54 22.72 -1.61
N GLY A 104 8.17 21.56 -2.14
CA GLY A 104 8.73 21.05 -3.40
C GLY A 104 8.63 19.54 -3.53
N LYS A 105 9.27 18.99 -4.57
CA LYS A 105 9.32 17.54 -4.84
C LYS A 105 10.68 16.97 -4.42
N PRO A 106 10.72 15.83 -3.72
CA PRO A 106 11.98 15.14 -3.44
C PRO A 106 12.62 14.71 -4.76
N PHE A 107 13.90 15.03 -4.94
CA PHE A 107 14.64 14.78 -6.18
C PHE A 107 15.92 13.96 -5.98
N LEU A 108 16.32 13.71 -4.72
CA LEU A 108 17.58 13.04 -4.38
C LEU A 108 17.41 12.16 -3.15
N VAL A 109 17.93 10.94 -3.21
CA VAL A 109 18.20 10.10 -2.04
C VAL A 109 19.70 10.07 -1.83
N HIS A 110 20.18 10.63 -0.72
CA HIS A 110 21.62 10.70 -0.40
C HIS A 110 22.04 9.82 0.78
N LEU A 111 21.11 9.04 1.33
CA LEU A 111 21.36 8.12 2.43
C LEU A 111 21.73 6.72 1.89
N PRO A 112 22.56 5.96 2.63
CA PRO A 112 23.09 6.26 3.97
C PRO A 112 24.24 7.27 3.99
N SER A 113 24.50 7.83 5.17
CA SER A 113 25.70 8.63 5.46
C SER A 113 26.52 7.98 6.59
N ARG A 114 27.79 8.36 6.70
CA ARG A 114 28.68 7.98 7.81
C ARG A 114 29.09 9.21 8.61
N GLN A 115 29.40 9.04 9.89
CA GLN A 115 30.01 10.12 10.67
C GLN A 115 31.47 10.26 10.24
N GLY A 116 31.93 11.49 10.07
CA GLY A 116 33.32 11.82 9.80
C GLY A 116 33.76 12.99 10.68
N GLU A 117 35.05 13.05 10.98
CA GLU A 117 35.66 14.15 11.71
C GLU A 117 36.26 15.15 10.74
N VAL A 118 36.02 16.43 11.01
CA VAL A 118 36.64 17.55 10.28
C VAL A 118 37.35 18.40 11.31
N LYS A 119 38.67 18.56 11.11
CA LYS A 119 39.50 19.43 11.94
C LYS A 119 39.75 20.74 11.21
N ILE A 120 39.38 21.86 11.83
CA ILE A 120 39.66 23.23 11.34
C ILE A 120 40.40 23.96 12.46
N GLY A 121 41.70 24.19 12.26
CA GLY A 121 42.59 24.66 13.33
C GLY A 121 42.62 23.67 14.49
N ASP A 122 42.32 24.14 15.70
CA ASP A 122 42.23 23.31 16.90
C ASP A 122 40.82 22.75 17.18
N HIS A 123 39.84 23.11 16.35
CA HIS A 123 38.46 22.64 16.50
C HIS A 123 38.24 21.34 15.72
N ILE A 124 37.71 20.32 16.40
CA ILE A 124 37.23 19.08 15.79
C ILE A 124 35.71 19.12 15.80
N GLY A 125 35.13 19.09 14.60
CA GLY A 125 33.68 18.95 14.38
C GLY A 125 33.35 17.59 13.79
N HIS A 126 32.15 17.10 14.09
CA HIS A 126 31.63 15.89 13.45
C HIS A 126 30.61 16.26 12.37
N ILE A 127 30.77 15.68 11.18
CA ILE A 127 29.83 15.86 10.07
C ILE A 127 29.27 14.52 9.61
N ARG A 128 28.13 14.55 8.92
CA ARG A 128 27.58 13.40 8.20
C ARG A 128 28.06 13.46 6.74
N ILE A 129 28.88 12.50 6.36
CA ILE A 129 29.40 12.36 4.99
C ILE A 129 28.49 11.39 4.23
N PRO A 130 27.77 11.83 3.19
CA PRO A 130 26.99 10.94 2.33
C PRO A 130 27.85 9.85 1.71
N ASP A 131 27.26 8.67 1.52
CA ASP A 131 27.89 7.69 0.65
C ASP A 131 27.59 8.04 -0.81
N PHE A 132 28.55 8.70 -1.46
CA PHE A 132 28.43 9.16 -2.84
C PHE A 132 28.11 8.04 -3.83
N THR A 133 28.47 6.79 -3.53
CA THR A 133 28.17 5.63 -4.40
C THR A 133 26.71 5.17 -4.32
N ARG A 134 25.97 5.60 -3.29
CA ARG A 134 24.57 5.25 -3.05
C ARG A 134 23.60 6.41 -3.28
N ILE A 135 24.12 7.57 -3.70
CA ILE A 135 23.30 8.71 -4.09
C ILE A 135 22.56 8.35 -5.38
N ARG A 136 21.25 8.62 -5.42
CA ARG A 136 20.42 8.48 -6.63
C ARG A 136 19.43 9.62 -6.76
N TYR A 137 19.19 10.03 -8.00
CA TYR A 137 18.11 10.96 -8.32
C TYR A 137 16.77 10.24 -8.34
N ILE A 138 15.71 10.98 -8.00
CA ILE A 138 14.33 10.55 -8.16
C ILE A 138 13.83 11.22 -9.45
N HIS A 139 13.36 10.40 -10.41
CA HIS A 139 12.84 10.84 -11.70
C HIS A 139 11.33 10.80 -11.73
#